data_AF-A0A9D1TP26-F1
#
_entry.id   AF-A0A9D1TP26-F1
#
_cell.length_a   1.000
_cell.length_b   1.000
_cell.length_c   1.000
_cell.angle_alpha   90.00
_cell.angle_beta   90.00
_cell.angle_gamma   90.00
#
_symmetry.space_group_name_H-M   'P 1'
#
loop_
_entity.id
_entity.type
_entity.pdbx_description
1 polymer ?
#
loop_
_entity_poly.entity_id
_entity_poly.type
_entity_poly.pdbx_seq_one_letter_code
_entity_poly.pdbx_strand_id
1 'polypeptide(L)'
;MQEVIQGNTALINTLAKLCNEGGVRHSSDMSGNAQHWFELRSPSLITAAAAALKDTAARLSLISGYSRASQPDAEEAPYAACYHFVLDNVIYNVTVTLTRKEPAVPSITPWFANADWHEREMVELVGITVSNQPNPERLFLDASLDPGVLNKLVPLSVMMNGACTKDLWEHILTRREGK
;
A
#
# COMPACT_ATOMS: atom_id res chain seq x y z
N MET A 1 22.59 -0.23 26.10
CA MET A 1 21.20 0.13 26.48
C MET A 1 20.33 -0.52 25.42
N GLN A 2 19.63 -1.61 25.74
CA GLN A 2 18.77 -2.30 24.76
C GLN A 2 17.59 -1.38 24.45
N GLU A 3 17.36 -1.06 23.17
CA GLU A 3 16.16 -0.35 22.75
C GLU A 3 14.95 -1.19 23.13
N VAL A 4 14.15 -0.69 24.08
CA VAL A 4 12.90 -1.35 24.47
C VAL A 4 11.90 -1.08 23.36
N ILE A 5 11.67 -2.08 22.50
CA ILE A 5 10.66 -2.01 21.45
C ILE A 5 9.28 -1.91 22.12
N GLN A 6 8.61 -0.77 21.99
CA GLN A 6 7.27 -0.56 22.52
C GLN A 6 6.23 -1.33 21.69
N GLY A 7 5.22 -1.92 22.35
CA GLY A 7 4.14 -2.65 21.70
C GLY A 7 4.10 -4.14 22.06
N ASN A 8 3.22 -4.88 21.40
CA ASN A 8 3.00 -6.29 21.67
C ASN A 8 4.13 -7.14 21.05
N THR A 9 5.06 -7.61 21.88
CA THR A 9 6.24 -8.38 21.42
C THR A 9 5.86 -9.68 20.70
N ALA A 10 4.80 -10.36 21.13
CA ALA A 10 4.35 -11.59 20.49
C ALA A 10 3.84 -11.33 19.07
N LEU A 11 3.07 -10.25 18.89
CA LEU A 11 2.60 -9.81 17.58
C LEU A 11 3.76 -9.39 16.67
N ILE A 12 4.68 -8.57 17.18
CA ILE A 12 5.87 -8.12 16.43
C ILE A 12 6.68 -9.33 15.93
N ASN A 13 6.94 -10.30 16.79
CA ASN A 13 7.67 -11.52 16.42
C ASN A 13 6.91 -12.36 15.40
N THR A 14 5.59 -12.38 15.46
CA THR A 14 4.75 -13.11 14.51
C THR A 14 4.78 -12.46 13.13
N LEU A 15 4.61 -11.13 13.06
CA LEU A 15 4.71 -10.36 11.82
C LEU A 15 6.12 -10.42 11.22
N ALA A 16 7.16 -10.33 12.05
CA ALA A 16 8.55 -10.42 11.60
C ALA A 16 8.86 -11.75 10.88
N LYS A 17 8.26 -12.87 11.30
CA LYS A 17 8.42 -14.18 10.62
C LYS A 17 7.84 -14.21 9.21
N LEU A 18 6.89 -13.33 8.91
CA LEU A 18 6.25 -13.20 7.59
C LEU A 18 7.01 -12.25 6.65
N CYS A 19 8.00 -11.52 7.17
CA CYS A 19 8.73 -10.47 6.46
C CYS A 19 9.96 -10.98 5.71
N ASN A 20 10.41 -10.17 4.75
CA ASN A 20 11.71 -10.33 4.09
C ASN A 20 12.85 -10.14 5.10
N GLU A 21 14.04 -10.66 4.77
CA GLU A 21 15.25 -10.34 5.54
C GLU A 21 15.48 -8.82 5.51
N GLY A 22 15.57 -8.19 6.70
CA GLY A 22 15.66 -6.73 6.80
C GLY A 22 14.37 -5.95 6.51
N GLY A 23 13.26 -6.65 6.28
CA GLY A 23 11.94 -6.05 6.04
C GLY A 23 11.23 -5.53 7.29
N VAL A 24 11.88 -5.56 8.46
CA VAL A 24 11.31 -5.08 9.73
C VAL A 24 12.04 -3.82 10.15
N ARG A 25 11.29 -2.75 10.40
CA ARG A 25 11.83 -1.48 10.91
C ARG A 25 10.99 -0.99 12.07
N HIS A 26 11.66 -0.66 13.17
CA HIS A 26 11.07 -0.06 14.34
C HIS A 26 11.46 1.42 14.38
N SER A 27 10.51 2.30 14.70
CA SER A 27 10.75 3.73 14.81
C SER A 27 9.90 4.30 15.93
N SER A 28 10.44 5.28 16.64
CA SER A 28 9.70 6.09 17.59
C SER A 28 9.93 7.57 17.27
N ASP A 29 8.92 8.39 17.46
CA ASP A 29 9.07 9.84 17.34
C ASP A 29 9.61 10.48 18.64
N MET A 30 9.91 11.78 18.59
CA MET A 30 10.36 12.55 19.75
C MET A 30 9.29 12.68 20.86
N SER A 31 8.03 12.39 20.53
CA SER A 31 6.89 12.45 21.46
C SER A 31 6.63 11.10 22.13
N GLY A 32 7.40 10.06 21.80
CA GLY A 32 7.26 8.71 22.35
C GLY A 32 6.21 7.85 21.66
N ASN A 33 5.68 8.24 20.50
CA ASN A 33 4.80 7.40 19.69
C ASN A 33 5.63 6.37 18.93
N ALA A 34 5.30 5.09 19.09
CA ALA A 34 5.97 4.00 18.39
C ALA A 34 5.22 3.58 17.12
N GLN A 35 6.00 3.32 16.08
CA GLN A 35 5.53 2.79 14.81
C GLN A 35 6.46 1.68 14.32
N HIS A 36 5.85 0.60 13.83
CA HIS A 36 6.55 -0.56 13.30
C HIS A 36 6.18 -0.74 11.83
N TRP A 37 7.16 -1.10 11.02
CA TRP A 37 7.01 -1.35 9.60
C TRP A 37 7.43 -2.78 9.30
N PHE A 38 6.57 -3.49 8.57
CA PHE A 38 6.72 -4.90 8.22
C PHE A 38 6.52 -5.07 6.73
N GLU A 39 7.60 -5.40 6.00
CA GLU A 39 7.55 -5.69 4.57
C GLU A 39 7.42 -7.21 4.36
N LEU A 40 6.24 -7.64 3.92
CA LEU A 40 5.92 -9.05 3.73
C LEU A 40 6.70 -9.65 2.55
N ARG A 41 7.08 -10.92 2.67
CA ARG A 41 7.76 -11.66 1.59
C ARG A 41 6.88 -11.90 0.36
N SER A 42 5.57 -12.00 0.58
CA SER A 42 4.62 -12.38 -0.46
C SER A 42 3.25 -11.76 -0.17
N PRO A 43 2.52 -11.33 -1.21
CA PRO A 43 1.17 -10.78 -1.05
C PRO A 43 0.18 -11.73 -0.38
N SER A 44 0.33 -13.04 -0.55
CA SER A 44 -0.56 -14.03 0.06
C SER A 44 -0.51 -14.02 1.60
N LEU A 45 0.59 -13.56 2.19
CA LEU A 45 0.81 -13.55 3.65
C LEU A 45 0.03 -12.44 4.36
N ILE A 46 -0.59 -11.50 3.63
CA ILE A 46 -1.39 -10.43 4.25
C ILE A 46 -2.60 -11.00 5.02
N THR A 47 -3.16 -12.13 4.59
CA THR A 47 -4.26 -12.81 5.30
C THR A 47 -3.79 -13.37 6.64
N ALA A 48 -2.59 -13.96 6.68
CA ALA A 48 -1.98 -14.45 7.92
C ALA A 48 -1.64 -13.29 8.87
N ALA A 49 -1.14 -12.18 8.34
CA ALA A 49 -0.89 -10.96 9.12
C ALA A 49 -2.21 -10.39 9.68
N ALA A 50 -3.25 -10.30 8.84
CA ALA A 50 -4.58 -9.82 9.23
C ALA A 50 -5.21 -10.70 10.32
N ALA A 51 -5.08 -12.02 10.23
CA ALA A 51 -5.53 -12.95 11.26
C ALA A 51 -4.83 -12.68 12.61
N ALA A 52 -3.50 -12.61 12.62
CA ALA A 52 -2.73 -12.33 13.84
C ALA A 52 -3.08 -10.96 14.46
N LEU A 53 -3.30 -9.93 13.62
CA LEU A 53 -3.72 -8.61 14.07
C LEU A 53 -5.15 -8.62 14.62
N LYS A 54 -6.06 -9.40 14.03
CA LYS A 54 -7.42 -9.54 14.53
C LYS A 54 -7.48 -10.23 15.88
N ASP A 55 -6.68 -11.27 16.09
CA ASP A 55 -6.60 -12.03 17.35
C ASP A 55 -6.10 -11.16 18.51
N THR A 56 -5.32 -10.12 18.22
CA THR A 56 -4.85 -9.14 19.22
C THR A 56 -5.78 -7.95 19.39
N ALA A 57 -6.96 -7.97 18.76
CA ALA A 57 -7.92 -6.86 18.74
C ALA A 57 -7.37 -5.55 18.17
N ALA A 58 -6.35 -5.62 17.30
CA ALA A 58 -5.86 -4.45 16.57
C ALA A 58 -6.95 -3.88 15.66
N ARG A 59 -6.94 -2.56 15.45
CA ARG A 59 -7.88 -1.87 14.58
C ARG A 59 -7.22 -1.54 13.24
N LEU A 60 -7.87 -1.92 12.13
CA LEU A 60 -7.51 -1.43 10.80
C LEU A 60 -7.91 0.04 10.67
N SER A 61 -6.94 0.90 10.38
CA SER A 61 -7.14 2.35 10.25
C SER A 61 -7.23 2.81 8.79
N LEU A 62 -6.34 2.30 7.93
CA LEU A 62 -6.26 2.68 6.52
C LEU A 62 -5.61 1.56 5.71
N ILE A 63 -6.03 1.38 4.46
CA ILE A 63 -5.25 0.66 3.45
C ILE A 63 -4.91 1.68 2.35
N SER A 64 -3.63 1.79 2.01
CA SER A 64 -3.16 2.69 0.97
C SER A 64 -2.46 1.90 -0.14
N GLY A 65 -2.96 2.01 -1.37
CA GLY A 65 -2.25 1.54 -2.56
C GLY A 65 -1.48 2.68 -3.20
N TYR A 66 -0.23 2.47 -3.59
CA TYR A 66 0.58 3.51 -4.22
C TYR A 66 1.53 2.98 -5.28
N SER A 67 1.88 3.87 -6.21
CA SER A 67 2.91 3.63 -7.21
C SER A 67 4.30 3.79 -6.59
N ARG A 68 5.19 2.87 -6.95
CA ARG A 68 6.60 2.87 -6.59
C ARG A 68 7.48 3.38 -7.73
N ALA A 69 6.94 4.12 -8.69
CA ALA A 69 7.66 4.56 -9.90
C ALA A 69 9.00 5.29 -9.63
N SER A 70 9.19 5.88 -8.45
CA SER A 70 10.46 6.53 -8.05
C SER A 70 11.51 5.59 -7.45
N GLN A 71 11.18 4.31 -7.25
CA GLN A 71 12.06 3.33 -6.63
C GLN A 71 12.96 2.64 -7.68
N PRO A 72 14.18 2.20 -7.32
CA PRO A 72 15.09 1.57 -8.26
C PRO A 72 14.54 0.26 -8.88
N ASP A 73 13.74 -0.48 -8.13
CA ASP A 73 13.12 -1.76 -8.51
C ASP A 73 11.71 -1.60 -9.10
N ALA A 74 11.31 -0.37 -9.43
CA ALA A 74 9.95 -0.08 -9.90
C ALA A 74 9.56 -0.77 -11.21
N GLU A 75 10.52 -1.12 -12.06
CA GLU A 75 10.24 -1.85 -13.30
C GLU A 75 9.67 -3.24 -13.02
N GLU A 76 10.17 -3.91 -11.97
CA GLU A 76 9.76 -5.25 -11.55
C GLU A 76 8.55 -5.19 -10.63
N ALA A 77 8.54 -4.25 -9.67
CA ALA A 77 7.53 -4.10 -8.64
C ALA A 77 6.98 -2.66 -8.57
N PRO A 78 6.15 -2.26 -9.55
CA PRO A 78 5.70 -0.88 -9.72
C PRO A 78 4.67 -0.42 -8.68
N TYR A 79 4.09 -1.33 -7.89
CA TYR A 79 3.05 -1.00 -6.93
C TYR A 79 3.37 -1.55 -5.54
N ALA A 80 2.79 -0.94 -4.52
CA ALA A 80 2.70 -1.50 -3.19
C ALA A 80 1.36 -1.16 -2.54
N ALA A 81 0.97 -1.99 -1.58
CA ALA A 81 -0.12 -1.72 -0.66
C ALA A 81 0.40 -1.69 0.77
N CYS A 82 -0.01 -0.71 1.56
CA CYS A 82 0.31 -0.58 2.97
C CYS A 82 -0.97 -0.61 3.80
N TYR A 83 -0.99 -1.49 4.79
CA TYR A 83 -2.11 -1.70 5.70
C TYR A 83 -1.71 -1.15 7.07
N HIS A 84 -2.42 -0.14 7.53
CA HIS A 84 -2.14 0.57 8.77
C HIS A 84 -3.05 0.07 9.89
N PHE A 85 -2.46 -0.51 10.92
CA PHE A 85 -3.16 -0.99 12.10
C PHE A 85 -2.74 -0.23 13.35
N VAL A 86 -3.63 -0.15 14.32
CA VAL A 86 -3.37 0.47 15.62
C VAL A 86 -3.73 -0.51 16.73
N LEU A 87 -2.81 -0.69 17.68
CA LEU A 87 -3.01 -1.48 18.89
C LEU A 87 -2.26 -0.78 20.04
N ASP A 88 -2.96 -0.50 21.14
CA ASP A 88 -2.40 0.13 22.35
C ASP A 88 -1.57 1.39 22.07
N ASN A 89 -2.07 2.28 21.21
CA ASN A 89 -1.41 3.52 20.75
C ASN A 89 -0.10 3.31 19.96
N VAL A 90 0.18 2.08 19.52
CA VAL A 90 1.30 1.75 18.64
C VAL A 90 0.77 1.47 17.23
N ILE A 91 1.45 2.01 16.23
CA ILE A 91 1.10 1.83 14.82
C ILE A 91 1.86 0.63 14.25
N TYR A 92 1.16 -0.28 13.58
CA TYR A 92 1.72 -1.42 12.89
C TYR A 92 1.40 -1.28 11.39
N ASN A 93 2.42 -0.99 10.60
CA ASN A 93 2.33 -0.81 9.16
C ASN A 93 2.78 -2.09 8.47
N VAL A 94 1.89 -2.75 7.74
CA VAL A 94 2.19 -3.97 6.99
C VAL A 94 2.17 -3.64 5.50
N THR A 95 3.33 -3.70 4.87
CA THR A 95 3.53 -3.35 3.47
C THR A 95 3.76 -4.61 2.63
N VAL A 96 3.18 -4.62 1.43
CA VAL A 96 3.41 -5.62 0.40
C VAL A 96 3.82 -4.93 -0.89
N THR A 97 4.91 -5.38 -1.49
CA THR A 97 5.34 -4.99 -2.84
C THR A 97 4.71 -5.92 -3.87
N LEU A 98 4.28 -5.34 -4.99
CA LEU A 98 3.46 -6.02 -5.99
C LEU A 98 4.18 -6.00 -7.33
N THR A 99 4.37 -7.19 -7.90
CA THR A 99 5.05 -7.35 -9.18
C THR A 99 4.20 -6.83 -10.33
N ARG A 100 4.85 -6.42 -11.41
CA ARG A 100 4.17 -5.94 -12.62
C ARG A 100 3.32 -7.03 -13.30
N LYS A 101 3.75 -8.29 -13.22
CA LYS A 101 3.06 -9.43 -13.84
C LYS A 101 1.76 -9.77 -13.13
N GLU A 102 1.74 -9.64 -11.82
CA GLU A 102 0.60 -10.01 -10.98
C GLU A 102 0.47 -9.02 -9.81
N PRO A 103 -0.10 -7.82 -10.03
CA PRO A 103 -0.26 -6.82 -9.00
C PRO A 103 -1.51 -7.11 -8.17
N ALA A 104 -1.53 -8.26 -7.48
CA ALA A 104 -2.70 -8.75 -6.77
C ALA A 104 -2.43 -8.99 -5.27
N VAL A 105 -3.42 -8.68 -4.44
CA VAL A 105 -3.46 -9.00 -3.00
C VAL A 105 -4.75 -9.74 -2.66
N PRO A 106 -4.75 -10.71 -1.74
CA PRO A 106 -6.00 -11.27 -1.23
C PRO A 106 -6.71 -10.28 -0.29
N SER A 107 -8.04 -10.27 -0.34
CA SER A 107 -8.87 -9.46 0.56
C SER A 107 -8.71 -9.88 2.02
N ILE A 108 -8.72 -8.90 2.93
CA ILE A 108 -8.73 -9.09 4.38
C ILE A 108 -10.10 -8.81 5.00
N THR A 109 -11.14 -8.63 4.18
CA THR A 109 -12.54 -8.45 4.61
C THR A 109 -13.05 -9.54 5.58
N PRO A 110 -12.59 -10.81 5.56
CA PRO A 110 -13.01 -11.79 6.57
C PRO A 110 -12.64 -11.42 8.01
N TRP A 111 -11.58 -10.61 8.20
CA TRP A 111 -11.13 -10.15 9.52
C TRP A 111 -11.55 -8.71 9.82
N PHE A 112 -11.55 -7.87 8.79
CA PHE A 112 -11.79 -6.43 8.89
C PHE A 112 -12.84 -5.97 7.88
N ALA A 113 -14.09 -5.84 8.32
CA ALA A 113 -15.20 -5.42 7.45
C ALA A 113 -14.97 -4.04 6.79
N ASN A 114 -14.24 -3.14 7.46
CA ASN A 114 -13.91 -1.83 6.90
C ASN A 114 -12.87 -1.89 5.76
N ALA A 115 -12.25 -3.04 5.51
CA ALA A 115 -11.35 -3.21 4.38
C ALA A 115 -12.07 -3.15 3.02
N ASP A 116 -13.38 -3.44 2.96
CA ASP A 116 -14.18 -3.45 1.72
C ASP A 116 -13.99 -2.14 0.93
N TRP A 117 -14.16 -1.00 1.59
CA TRP A 117 -14.07 0.30 0.92
C TRP A 117 -12.65 0.62 0.45
N HIS A 118 -11.65 0.38 1.30
CA HIS A 118 -10.26 0.70 0.93
C HIS A 118 -9.72 -0.21 -0.17
N GLU A 119 -10.07 -1.50 -0.14
CA GLU A 119 -9.66 -2.44 -1.18
C GLU A 119 -10.33 -2.10 -2.52
N ARG A 120 -11.60 -1.71 -2.53
CA ARG A 120 -12.30 -1.24 -3.73
C ARG A 120 -11.71 0.06 -4.28
N GLU A 121 -11.40 1.02 -3.42
CA GLU A 121 -10.70 2.26 -3.77
C GLU A 121 -9.36 1.95 -4.46
N MET A 122 -8.59 1.02 -3.91
CA MET A 122 -7.30 0.62 -4.43
C MET A 122 -7.42 -0.07 -5.81
N VAL A 123 -8.42 -0.92 -6.02
CA VAL A 123 -8.73 -1.52 -7.32
C VAL A 123 -9.06 -0.45 -8.35
N GLU A 124 -9.89 0.51 -7.96
CA GLU A 124 -10.41 1.52 -8.87
C GLU A 124 -9.39 2.61 -9.23
N LEU A 125 -8.73 3.21 -8.23
CA LEU A 125 -7.89 4.39 -8.43
C LEU A 125 -6.45 4.03 -8.80
N VAL A 126 -5.89 2.98 -8.21
CA VAL A 126 -4.47 2.59 -8.35
C VAL A 126 -4.29 1.51 -9.41
N GLY A 127 -5.26 0.59 -9.54
CA GLY A 127 -5.22 -0.53 -10.48
C GLY A 127 -4.57 -1.79 -9.91
N ILE A 128 -4.49 -1.93 -8.59
CA ILE A 128 -4.07 -3.15 -7.90
C ILE A 128 -5.29 -4.09 -7.82
N THR A 129 -5.13 -5.36 -8.19
CA THR A 129 -6.25 -6.33 -8.13
C THR A 129 -6.41 -6.89 -6.71
N VAL A 130 -7.65 -7.10 -6.27
CA VAL A 130 -7.94 -7.73 -4.96
C VAL A 130 -8.69 -9.03 -5.15
N SER A 131 -8.09 -10.14 -4.73
CA SER A 131 -8.67 -11.49 -4.83
C SER A 131 -9.67 -11.72 -3.70
N ASN A 132 -10.79 -12.41 -3.98
CA ASN A 132 -11.85 -12.73 -3.00
C ASN A 132 -12.53 -11.50 -2.36
N GLN A 133 -12.59 -10.38 -3.08
CA GLN A 133 -13.36 -9.21 -2.66
C GLN A 133 -14.87 -9.52 -2.71
N PRO A 134 -15.63 -9.42 -1.60
CA PRO A 134 -17.09 -9.59 -1.59
C PRO A 134 -17.84 -8.71 -2.59
N ASN A 135 -17.46 -7.44 -2.74
CA ASN A 135 -18.15 -6.48 -3.59
C ASN A 135 -17.20 -5.86 -4.63
N PRO A 136 -17.19 -6.34 -5.90
CA PRO A 136 -16.29 -5.84 -6.93
C PRO A 136 -16.76 -4.54 -7.60
N GLU A 137 -17.84 -3.93 -7.12
CA GLU A 137 -18.38 -2.70 -7.69
C GLU A 137 -17.46 -1.50 -7.43
N ARG A 138 -17.40 -0.57 -8.39
CA ARG A 138 -16.65 0.69 -8.28
C ARG A 138 -17.27 1.61 -7.22
N LEU A 139 -16.45 2.50 -6.65
CA LEU A 139 -16.88 3.45 -5.61
C LEU A 139 -17.03 4.88 -6.15
N PHE A 140 -16.08 5.35 -6.96
CA PHE A 140 -15.94 6.79 -7.25
C PHE A 140 -16.00 7.16 -8.72
N LEU A 141 -15.32 6.40 -9.57
CA LEU A 141 -15.15 6.68 -10.98
C LEU A 141 -16.34 6.15 -11.77
N ASP A 142 -16.71 6.92 -12.80
CA ASP A 142 -17.71 6.49 -13.75
C ASP A 142 -17.29 5.19 -14.46
N ALA A 143 -18.26 4.34 -14.80
CA ALA A 143 -18.02 3.06 -15.45
C ALA A 143 -17.30 3.20 -16.82
N SER A 144 -17.44 4.35 -17.48
CA SER A 144 -16.77 4.65 -18.75
C SER A 144 -15.25 4.85 -18.63
N LEU A 145 -14.72 5.12 -17.44
CA LEU A 145 -13.28 5.29 -17.23
C LEU A 145 -12.59 3.94 -17.04
N ASP A 146 -11.35 3.82 -17.50
CA ASP A 146 -10.50 2.68 -17.18
C ASP A 146 -10.18 2.67 -15.67
N PRO A 147 -9.99 1.52 -15.02
CA PRO A 147 -9.40 1.48 -13.67
C PRO A 147 -7.91 1.89 -13.69
N GLY A 148 -7.39 2.24 -12.52
CA GLY A 148 -5.97 2.62 -12.35
C GLY A 148 -5.65 4.00 -12.94
N VAL A 149 -6.62 4.90 -12.94
CA VAL A 149 -6.55 6.22 -13.59
C VAL A 149 -5.42 7.08 -13.04
N LEU A 150 -5.13 7.00 -11.73
CA LEU A 150 -4.15 7.88 -11.09
C LEU A 150 -2.73 7.77 -11.68
N ASN A 151 -2.38 6.59 -12.20
CA ASN A 151 -1.07 6.36 -12.82
C ASN A 151 -1.00 6.79 -14.29
N LYS A 152 -2.15 6.98 -14.94
CA LYS A 152 -2.26 7.34 -16.36
C LYS A 152 -2.46 8.83 -16.57
N LEU A 153 -3.12 9.52 -15.65
CA LEU A 153 -3.42 10.95 -15.81
C LEU A 153 -2.23 11.84 -15.50
N VAL A 154 -2.14 12.94 -16.24
CA VAL A 154 -1.23 14.04 -15.92
C VAL A 154 -1.83 14.81 -14.74
N PRO A 155 -1.09 15.01 -13.64
CA PRO A 155 -1.59 15.81 -12.52
C PRO A 155 -1.99 17.20 -12.96
N LEU A 156 -3.08 17.73 -12.40
CA LEU A 156 -3.57 19.07 -12.74
C LEU A 156 -2.50 20.14 -12.54
N SER A 157 -1.68 20.01 -11.50
CA SER A 157 -0.55 20.91 -11.23
C SER A 157 0.46 20.92 -12.37
N VAL A 158 0.77 19.77 -12.97
CA VAL A 158 1.66 19.64 -14.14
C VAL A 158 1.02 20.27 -15.36
N MET A 159 -0.27 20.04 -15.59
CA MET A 159 -1.00 20.61 -16.72
C MET A 159 -1.11 22.14 -16.63
N MET A 160 -1.37 22.68 -15.44
CA MET A 160 -1.49 24.12 -15.19
C MET A 160 -0.13 24.83 -15.23
N ASN A 161 0.94 24.22 -14.72
CA ASN A 161 2.29 24.78 -14.85
C ASN A 161 2.79 24.72 -16.31
N GLY A 162 2.48 23.64 -17.02
CA GLY A 162 2.81 23.47 -18.43
C GLY A 162 2.10 24.43 -19.39
N ALA A 163 1.01 25.08 -18.97
CA ALA A 163 0.39 26.15 -19.75
C ALA A 163 1.22 27.45 -19.74
N CYS A 164 2.19 27.56 -18.80
CA CYS A 164 3.08 28.71 -18.68
C CYS A 164 4.54 28.41 -19.10
N THR A 165 4.90 27.16 -19.42
CA THR A 165 6.26 26.74 -19.81
C THR A 165 6.25 25.69 -20.94
N LYS A 166 7.43 25.30 -21.47
CA LYS A 166 7.55 24.24 -22.50
C LYS A 166 7.60 22.82 -21.90
N ASP A 167 7.70 22.71 -20.57
CA ASP A 167 8.04 21.48 -19.85
C ASP A 167 7.05 20.33 -20.08
N LEU A 168 5.76 20.64 -20.23
CA LEU A 168 4.72 19.63 -20.50
C LEU A 168 4.93 18.96 -21.88
N TRP A 169 5.23 19.76 -22.91
CA TRP A 169 5.46 19.25 -24.25
C TRP A 169 6.77 18.45 -24.33
N GLU A 170 7.82 18.91 -23.63
CA GLU A 170 9.09 18.19 -23.53
C GLU A 170 8.89 16.83 -22.83
N HIS A 171 8.15 16.77 -21.72
CA HIS A 171 7.84 15.50 -21.06
C HIS A 171 7.02 14.53 -21.93
N ILE A 172 6.06 15.04 -22.70
CA ILE A 172 5.25 14.22 -23.61
C ILE A 172 6.11 13.66 -24.76
N LEU A 173 7.01 14.46 -25.33
CA LEU A 173 7.89 14.05 -26.42
C LEU A 173 8.90 12.99 -25.95
N THR A 174 9.55 13.19 -24.80
CA THR A 174 10.50 12.23 -24.24
C THR A 174 9.86 10.87 -23.93
N ARG A 175 8.60 10.86 -23.46
CA ARG A 175 7.83 9.61 -23.26
C ARG A 175 7.48 8.89 -24.56
N ARG A 176 7.41 9.60 -25.69
CA ARG A 176 7.08 9.04 -27.01
C ARG A 176 8.30 8.49 -27.74
N GLU A 177 9.48 9.07 -27.49
CA GLU A 177 10.75 8.67 -28.09
C GLU A 177 11.42 7.49 -27.36
N GLY A 178 11.14 7.30 -26.06
CA GLY A 178 11.62 6.16 -25.26
C GLY A 178 10.86 4.85 -25.47
N LYS A 179 10.61 4.44 -26.72
CA LYS A 179 10.22 3.08 -27.08
C LYS A 179 11.43 2.17 -27.23
#